data_AF-A0A918J6H6-F1
#
_entry.id   AF-A0A918J6H6-F1
#
_cell.length_a   1.000
_cell.length_b   1.000
_cell.length_c   1.000
_cell.angle_alpha   90.00
_cell.angle_beta   90.00
_cell.angle_gamma   90.00
#
_symmetry.space_group_name_H-M   'P 1'
#
loop_
_entity.id
_entity.type
_entity.pdbx_description
1 polymer ?
#
loop_
_entity_poly.entity_id
_entity_poly.type
_entity_poly.pdbx_seq_one_letter_code
_entity_poly.pdbx_strand_id
1 'polypeptide(L)' 'MANTLDPMDLKHIITLHLDGFSNRKIGSTLDISRNTVNTYMKFFKGNEYSFKELLSFDNPRL' A
#
# COMPACT_ATOMS: atom_id res chain seq x y z
N MET A 1 17.53 -10.21 -3.57
CA MET A 1 17.14 -9.16 -4.53
C MET A 1 15.97 -8.43 -3.90
N ALA A 2 16.19 -7.21 -3.41
CA ALA A 2 15.15 -6.42 -2.78
C ALA A 2 14.35 -5.73 -3.89
N ASN A 3 13.29 -6.38 -4.37
CA ASN A 3 12.31 -5.71 -5.21
C ASN A 3 11.54 -4.74 -4.29
N THR A 4 12.05 -3.52 -4.18
CA THR A 4 11.34 -2.41 -3.55
C THR A 4 10.07 -2.17 -4.36
N LEU A 5 8.93 -2.05 -3.68
CA LEU A 5 7.66 -1.74 -4.33
C LEU A 5 7.69 -0.35 -4.96
N ASP A 6 7.17 -0.24 -6.17
CA ASP A 6 7.02 1.05 -6.83
C ASP A 6 5.87 1.84 -6.18
N PRO A 7 5.85 3.18 -6.33
CA PRO A 7 4.79 4.01 -5.77
C PRO A 7 3.37 3.57 -6.16
N MET A 8 3.20 2.96 -7.34
CA MET A 8 1.92 2.42 -7.79
C MET A 8 1.47 1.22 -6.95
N ASP A 9 2.38 0.31 -6.61
CA ASP A 9 2.09 -0.86 -5.77
C ASP A 9 1.70 -0.43 -4.36
N LEU A 10 2.36 0.62 -3.83
CA LEU A 10 2.02 1.19 -2.53
C LEU A 10 0.59 1.75 -2.53
N LYS A 11 0.19 2.47 -3.58
CA LYS A 11 -1.20 2.95 -3.73
C LYS A 11 -2.18 1.78 -3.82
N HIS A 12 -1.89 0.77 -4.64
CA HIS A 12 -2.75 -0.40 -4.76
C HIS A 12 -2.92 -1.13 -3.42
N ILE A 13 -1.86 -1.26 -2.63
CA ILE A 13 -1.93 -1.82 -1.28
C ILE A 13 -2.92 -1.01 -0.41
N ILE A 14 -2.84 0.32 -0.44
CA ILE A 14 -3.72 1.20 0.34
C ILE A 14 -5.17 1.10 -0.16
N THR A 15 -5.39 1.16 -1.48
CA THR A 15 -6.72 1.06 -2.09
C THR A 15 -7.41 -0.25 -1.73
N LEU A 16 -6.73 -1.39 -1.91
CA LEU A 16 -7.30 -2.69 -1.59
C LEU A 16 -7.60 -2.84 -0.08
N HIS A 17 -6.77 -2.24 0.78
CA HIS A 17 -7.03 -2.22 2.22
C HIS A 17 -8.30 -1.42 2.56
N LEU A 18 -8.49 -0.26 1.91
CA LEU A 18 -9.71 0.56 2.05
C LEU A 18 -10.95 -0.17 1.52
N ASP A 19 -10.80 -0.99 0.48
CA ASP A 19 -11.86 -1.87 -0.04
C ASP A 19 -12.16 -3.09 0.87
N GLY A 20 -11.48 -3.19 2.03
CA GLY A 20 -11.71 -4.23 3.02
C GLY A 20 -10.96 -5.54 2.77
N PHE A 21 -9.97 -5.56 1.87
CA PHE A 21 -9.19 -6.76 1.61
C PHE A 21 -8.24 -7.03 2.78
N SER A 22 -8.15 -8.30 3.19
CA SER A 22 -7.14 -8.73 4.16
C SER A 22 -5.75 -8.70 3.54
N ASN A 23 -4.71 -8.50 4.35
CA ASN A 23 -3.31 -8.45 3.88
C ASN A 23 -2.87 -9.72 3.12
N ARG A 24 -3.49 -10.88 3.40
CA ARG A 24 -3.28 -12.11 2.64
C ARG A 24 -3.85 -12.00 1.23
N LYS A 25 -5.09 -11.50 1.11
CA LYS A 25 -5.76 -11.31 -0.18
C LYS A 25 -5.01 -10.26 -1.02
N ILE A 26 -4.59 -9.15 -0.42
CA ILE A 26 -3.78 -8.12 -1.07
C ILE A 26 -2.48 -8.71 -1.62
N GLY A 27 -1.77 -9.50 -0.81
CA GLY A 27 -0.53 -10.14 -1.26
C GLY A 27 -0.74 -11.05 -2.45
N SER A 28 -1.80 -11.87 -2.44
CA SER A 28 -2.16 -12.70 -3.60
C SER A 28 -2.60 -11.89 -4.82
N THR A 29 -3.27 -10.74 -4.63
CA THR A 29 -3.71 -9.87 -5.73
C THR A 29 -2.54 -9.16 -6.42
N LEU A 30 -1.52 -8.76 -5.66
CA LEU A 30 -0.38 -7.99 -6.16
C LEU A 30 0.87 -8.86 -6.40
N ASP A 31 0.73 -10.18 -6.32
CA ASP A 31 1.82 -11.16 -6.44
C ASP A 31 3.03 -10.86 -5.51
N ILE A 32 2.73 -10.47 -4.27
CA ILE A 32 3.74 -10.19 -3.24
C ILE A 32 3.44 -10.92 -1.93
N SER A 33 4.47 -11.11 -1.12
CA SER A 33 4.29 -11.80 0.15
C SER A 33 3.36 -11.00 1.08
N ARG A 34 2.51 -11.71 1.84
CA ARG A 34 1.70 -11.10 2.91
C ARG A 34 2.55 -10.29 3.91
N ASN A 35 3.82 -10.68 4.09
CA ASN A 35 4.74 -10.03 5.00
C ASN A 35 5.18 -8.68 4.44
N THR A 36 5.38 -8.57 3.13
CA THR A 36 5.60 -7.31 2.43
C THR A 36 4.43 -6.35 2.68
N VAL A 37 3.19 -6.81 2.46
CA VAL A 37 1.98 -6.02 2.74
C VAL A 37 1.92 -5.58 4.20
N ASN A 38 2.18 -6.50 5.14
CA ASN A 38 2.21 -6.18 6.58
C ASN A 38 3.23 -5.09 6.92
N THR A 39 4.42 -5.16 6.33
CA THR A 39 5.49 -4.18 6.54
C THR A 39 5.05 -2.79 6.08
N TYR A 40 4.51 -2.66 4.87
CA TYR A 40 4.01 -1.37 4.36
C TYR A 40 2.79 -0.86 5.13
N MET A 41 1.87 -1.75 5.53
CA MET A 41 0.73 -1.38 6.38
C MET A 41 1.18 -0.79 7.73
N LYS A 42 2.25 -1.32 8.33
CA LYS A 42 2.83 -0.74 9.54
C LYS A 42 3.44 0.64 9.27
N PHE A 43 4.16 0.79 8.16
CA PHE A 43 4.72 2.09 7.78
C PHE A 43 3.61 3.13 7.58
N PHE A 44 2.55 2.82 6.84
CA PHE A 44 1.44 3.76 6.64
C PHE A 44 0.74 4.15 7.94
N LYS A 45 0.50 3.19 8.84
CA LYS A 45 -0.11 3.46 10.16
C LYS A 45 0.79 4.27 11.09
N GLY A 46 2.09 4.28 10.86
CA GLY A 46 3.06 5.10 11.59
C GLY A 46 3.17 6.54 11.07
N ASN A 47 2.53 6.87 9.94
CA ASN A 47 2.47 8.23 9.43
C ASN A 47 1.33 9.00 10.09
N GLU A 48 1.46 10.33 10.16
CA GLU A 48 0.42 11.24 10.66
C GLU A 48 -0.77 11.38 9.70
N TYR A 49 -0.62 10.87 8.48
CA TYR A 49 -1.62 10.95 7.42
C TYR A 49 -2.48 9.70 7.36
N SER A 50 -3.78 9.91 7.16
CA SER A 50 -4.73 8.86 6.86
C SER A 50 -4.44 8.19 5.52
N PHE A 51 -4.85 6.94 5.34
CA PHE A 51 -4.75 6.23 4.06
C PHE A 51 -5.31 7.02 2.86
N LYS A 52 -6.44 7.72 3.05
CA LYS A 52 -7.04 8.56 2.01
C LYS A 52 -6.19 9.80 1.68
N GLU A 53 -5.54 10.39 2.68
CA GLU A 53 -4.62 11.52 2.49
C GLU A 53 -3.35 11.06 1.76
N LEU A 54 -2.81 9.90 2.13
CA LEU A 54 -1.69 9.26 1.45
C LEU A 54 -1.97 9.02 -0.05
N LEU A 55 -3.19 8.59 -0.39
CA LEU A 55 -3.61 8.45 -1.79
C LEU A 55 -3.77 9.79 -2.51
N SER A 56 -4.06 10.87 -1.77
CA SER A 56 -4.28 12.21 -2.32
C SER A 56 -2.98 12.98 -2.58
N PHE A 57 -1.83 12.49 -2.09
CA PHE A 57 -0.51 13.05 -2.39
C PHE A 57 0.00 12.74 -3.79
N ASP A 58 -0.76 11.97 -4.58
CA ASP A 58 -0.51 11.86 -6.00
C ASP A 58 -0.93 13.15 -6.71
N ASN A 59 -0.06 14.15 -6.64
CA ASN A 59 -0.09 15.29 -7.53
C ASN A 59 0.77 14.94 -8.75
N PRO A 60 0.20 14.46 -9.86
CA PRO A 60 0.77 14.75 -11.17
C PRO A 60 0.56 16.25 -11.43
N ARG A 61 1.30 17.08 -10.70
CA ARG A 61 1.39 18.51 -11.01
C ARG A 61 2.25 18.63 -12.26
N LEU A 62 1.54 18.72 -13.40
CA LEU A 62 1.90 19.35 -14.67
C LEU A 62 3.14 18.82 -15.40
#